data_AF-A0AAD9B944-F1
#
_entry.id   AF-A0AAD9B944-F1
#
_cell.length_a   1.000
_cell.length_b   1.000
_cell.length_c   1.000
_cell.angle_alpha   90.00
_cell.angle_beta   90.00
_cell.angle_gamma   90.00
#
_symmetry.space_group_name_H-M   'P 1'
#
loop_
_entity.id
_entity.type
_entity.pdbx_description
1 polymer ?
#
loop_
_entity_poly.entity_id
_entity_poly.type
_entity_poly.pdbx_seq_one_letter_code
_entity_poly.pdbx_strand_id
1 'polypeptide(L)'
;MEPTTLQKAIAVAQKASVEDQDGNYEEAIRSYQHAVKYFLHIVKREPQGKEGNQKIRDKCKQYLDRVEELQEYLVYKEVVIECIYITFG
;
A
#
# COMPACT_ATOMS: atom_id res chain seq x y z
N MET A 1 12.45 -23.96 -4.81
CA MET A 1 11.81 -23.60 -3.53
C MET A 1 10.67 -22.66 -3.86
N GLU A 2 9.43 -23.07 -3.67
CA GLU A 2 8.28 -22.17 -3.87
C GLU A 2 8.43 -20.97 -2.92
N PRO A 3 8.43 -19.72 -3.43
CA PRO A 3 8.50 -18.56 -2.56
C PRO A 3 7.30 -18.58 -1.63
N THR A 4 7.58 -18.59 -0.33
CA THR A 4 6.54 -18.60 0.71
C THR A 4 5.60 -17.42 0.52
N THR A 5 4.33 -17.57 0.90
CA THR A 5 3.33 -16.50 0.78
C THR A 5 3.80 -15.20 1.44
N LEU A 6 4.63 -15.32 2.49
CA LEU A 6 5.31 -14.21 3.16
C LEU A 6 6.34 -13.50 2.28
N GLN A 7 7.19 -14.23 1.57
CA GLN A 7 8.16 -13.63 0.64
C GLN A 7 7.46 -12.89 -0.50
N LYS A 8 6.32 -13.42 -0.99
CA LYS A 8 5.49 -12.72 -1.99
C LYS A 8 4.94 -11.40 -1.43
N ALA A 9 4.43 -11.41 -0.21
CA ALA A 9 3.94 -10.19 0.45
C ALA A 9 5.03 -9.12 0.59
N ILE A 10 6.23 -9.53 0.99
CA ILE A 10 7.39 -8.63 1.13
C ILE A 10 7.82 -8.07 -0.22
N ALA A 11 7.88 -8.90 -1.27
CA ALA A 11 8.24 -8.45 -2.61
C ALA A 11 7.24 -7.42 -3.15
N VAL A 12 5.93 -7.60 -2.90
CA VAL A 12 4.90 -6.63 -3.28
C VAL A 12 5.05 -5.33 -2.48
N ALA A 13 5.32 -5.39 -1.18
CA ALA A 13 5.54 -4.19 -0.36
C ALA A 13 6.81 -3.40 -0.77
N GLN A 14 7.86 -4.12 -1.17
CA GLN A 14 9.07 -3.50 -1.72
C GLN A 14 8.78 -2.83 -3.05
N LYS A 15 8.04 -3.50 -3.95
CA LYS A 15 7.60 -2.91 -5.21
C LYS A 15 6.78 -1.64 -4.99
N ALA A 16 5.86 -1.64 -4.04
CA ALA A 16 5.07 -0.45 -3.66
C ALA A 16 5.96 0.72 -3.22
N SER A 17 7.00 0.44 -2.44
CA SER A 17 7.93 1.47 -1.95
C SER A 17 8.78 2.05 -3.08
N VAL A 18 9.18 1.22 -4.05
CA VAL A 18 9.89 1.69 -5.26
C VAL A 18 8.96 2.56 -6.11
N GLU A 19 7.70 2.18 -6.28
CA GLU A 19 6.72 2.98 -7.02
C GLU A 19 6.41 4.32 -6.34
N ASP A 20 6.33 4.36 -4.99
CA ASP A 20 6.20 5.62 -4.23
C ASP A 20 7.41 6.54 -4.47
N GLN A 21 8.63 5.99 -4.46
CA GLN A 21 9.85 6.74 -4.74
C GLN A 21 9.95 7.24 -6.19
N ASP A 22 9.41 6.47 -7.14
CA ASP A 22 9.38 6.83 -8.57
C ASP A 22 8.27 7.86 -8.89
N GLY A 23 7.42 8.21 -7.91
CA GLY A 23 6.29 9.13 -8.08
C GLY A 23 5.05 8.50 -8.72
N ASN A 24 5.04 7.17 -8.88
CA ASN A 24 3.91 6.39 -9.39
C ASN A 24 2.91 6.08 -8.27
N TYR A 25 2.32 7.11 -7.67
CA TYR A 25 1.50 6.98 -6.48
C TYR A 25 0.26 6.08 -6.68
N GLU A 26 -0.37 6.09 -7.86
CA GLU A 26 -1.52 5.22 -8.16
C GLU A 26 -1.19 3.73 -8.08
N GLU A 27 -0.07 3.33 -8.70
CA GLU A 27 0.38 1.94 -8.67
C GLU A 27 0.95 1.58 -7.30
N ALA A 28 1.65 2.51 -6.64
CA ALA A 28 2.14 2.33 -5.27
C ALA A 28 0.98 2.01 -4.31
N ILE A 29 -0.14 2.75 -4.41
CA ILE A 29 -1.34 2.51 -3.61
C ILE A 29 -1.90 1.10 -3.83
N ARG A 30 -2.06 0.69 -5.08
CA ARG A 30 -2.54 -0.66 -5.42
C ARG A 30 -1.60 -1.74 -4.88
N SER A 31 -0.30 -1.55 -5.04
CA SER A 31 0.74 -2.44 -4.54
C SER A 31 0.71 -2.55 -3.01
N TYR A 32 0.57 -1.44 -2.27
CA TYR A 32 0.43 -1.45 -0.81
C TYR A 32 -0.83 -2.21 -0.34
N GLN A 33 -1.99 -1.97 -0.97
CA GLN A 33 -3.22 -2.71 -0.66
C GLN A 33 -3.08 -4.21 -0.90
N HIS A 34 -2.41 -4.61 -2.00
CA HIS A 34 -2.13 -6.01 -2.27
C HIS A 34 -1.20 -6.63 -1.21
N ALA A 35 -0.15 -5.93 -0.79
CA ALA A 35 0.74 -6.40 0.25
C ALA A 35 -0.03 -6.67 1.56
N VAL A 36 -0.89 -5.74 1.99
CA VAL A 36 -1.74 -5.88 3.19
C VAL A 36 -2.66 -7.10 3.10
N LYS A 37 -3.26 -7.34 1.92
CA LYS A 37 -4.11 -8.51 1.68
C LYS A 37 -3.35 -9.83 1.85
N TYR A 38 -2.11 -9.91 1.33
CA TYR A 38 -1.26 -11.08 1.52
C TYR A 38 -0.87 -11.28 2.98
N PHE A 39 -0.49 -10.20 3.68
CA PHE A 39 -0.17 -10.24 5.11
C PHE A 39 -1.35 -10.74 5.97
N LEU A 40 -2.56 -10.26 5.71
CA LEU A 40 -3.78 -10.75 6.37
C LEU A 40 -4.06 -12.22 6.07
N HIS A 41 -3.84 -12.66 4.83
CA HIS A 41 -4.03 -14.05 4.45
C HIS A 41 -3.06 -14.98 5.20
N ILE A 42 -1.80 -14.57 5.35
CA ILE A 42 -0.79 -15.32 6.12
C ILE A 42 -1.20 -15.40 7.59
N VAL A 43 -1.56 -14.27 8.20
CA VAL A 43 -1.99 -14.23 9.62
C VAL A 43 -3.21 -15.13 9.88
N LYS A 44 -4.13 -15.23 8.92
CA LYS A 44 -5.30 -16.12 9.01
C LYS A 44 -4.96 -17.59 8.81
N ARG A 45 -4.06 -17.91 7.88
CA ARG A 45 -3.73 -19.28 7.47
C ARG A 45 -2.69 -19.93 8.38
N GLU A 46 -1.64 -19.19 8.71
CA GLU A 46 -0.53 -19.60 9.56
C GLU A 46 -0.14 -18.47 10.53
N PRO A 47 -0.84 -18.35 11.67
CA PRO A 47 -0.54 -17.33 12.66
C PRO A 47 0.87 -17.52 13.22
N GLN A 48 1.72 -16.51 13.08
CA GLN A 48 3.14 -16.52 13.48
C GLN A 48 3.32 -16.27 15.00
N GLY A 49 2.33 -16.60 15.82
CA GLY A 49 2.24 -16.23 17.23
C GLY A 49 1.71 -14.80 17.48
N LYS A 50 1.51 -14.46 18.75
CA LYS A 50 0.88 -13.18 19.16
C LYS A 50 1.72 -11.97 18.75
N GLU A 51 3.04 -12.03 18.97
CA GLU A 51 3.99 -10.96 18.60
C GLU A 51 4.20 -10.86 17.08
N GLY A 52 4.33 -11.98 16.37
CA GLY A 52 4.49 -11.99 14.91
C GLY A 52 3.27 -11.40 14.19
N ASN A 53 2.07 -11.80 14.63
CA ASN A 53 0.82 -11.26 14.10
C ASN A 53 0.65 -9.77 14.41
N GLN A 54 1.09 -9.31 15.59
CA GLN A 54 1.05 -7.90 15.93
C GLN A 54 1.98 -7.09 15.00
N LYS A 55 3.23 -7.54 14.81
CA LYS A 55 4.18 -6.88 13.89
C LYS A 55 3.63 -6.78 12.45
N ILE A 56 2.96 -7.84 11.98
CA ILE A 56 2.34 -7.83 10.66
C ILE A 56 1.20 -6.82 10.60
N ARG A 57 0.33 -6.76 11.63
CA ARG A 57 -0.76 -5.78 11.72
C ARG A 57 -0.24 -4.35 11.79
N ASP A 58 0.81 -4.10 12.56
CA ASP A 58 1.42 -2.78 12.69
C ASP A 58 2.00 -2.32 11.34
N LYS A 59 2.67 -3.23 10.60
CA LYS A 59 3.12 -2.94 9.23
C LYS A 59 1.95 -2.68 8.27
N CYS A 60 0.89 -3.49 8.33
CA CYS A 60 -0.29 -3.25 7.50
C CYS A 60 -0.90 -1.87 7.77
N LYS A 61 -0.95 -1.45 9.04
CA LYS A 61 -1.41 -0.13 9.41
C LYS A 61 -0.53 0.96 8.81
N GLN A 62 0.78 0.87 8.95
CA GLN A 62 1.72 1.82 8.35
C GLN A 62 1.55 1.95 6.82
N TYR A 63 1.32 0.84 6.12
CA TYR A 63 1.05 0.88 4.68
C TYR A 63 -0.28 1.54 4.34
N LEU A 64 -1.33 1.31 5.14
CA LEU A 64 -2.63 1.96 4.93
C LEU A 64 -2.58 3.46 5.24
N ASP A 65 -1.95 3.87 6.34
CA ASP A 65 -1.76 5.29 6.68
C ASP A 65 -1.03 6.01 5.53
N ARG A 66 0.01 5.39 4.96
CA ARG A 66 0.72 5.94 3.78
C ARG A 66 -0.16 5.99 2.53
N VAL A 67 -1.00 4.97 2.30
CA VAL A 67 -1.94 4.96 1.18
C VAL A 67 -2.95 6.09 1.30
N GLU A 68 -3.47 6.37 2.49
CA GLU A 68 -4.39 7.48 2.73
C GLU A 68 -3.73 8.82 2.42
N GLU A 69 -2.50 9.06 2.88
CA GLU A 69 -1.72 10.27 2.53
C GLU A 69 -1.54 10.43 1.02
N LEU A 70 -1.18 9.34 0.32
CA LEU A 70 -0.99 9.35 -1.13
C LEU A 70 -2.32 9.57 -1.88
N GLN A 71 -3.42 8.99 -1.38
CA GLN A 71 -4.74 9.20 -1.95
C GLN A 71 -5.22 10.63 -1.78
N GLU A 72 -5.05 11.23 -0.60
CA GLU A 72 -5.35 12.64 -0.38
C GLU A 72 -4.55 13.54 -1.32
N TYR A 73 -3.25 13.24 -1.51
CA TYR A 73 -2.41 13.98 -2.45
C TYR A 73 -2.90 13.87 -3.90
N LEU A 74 -3.30 12.68 -4.34
CA LEU A 74 -3.84 12.45 -5.68
C LEU A 74 -5.20 13.13 -5.88
N VAL A 75 -6.11 13.01 -4.91
CA VAL A 75 -7.42 13.68 -4.94
C VAL A 75 -7.24 15.20 -4.95
N TYR A 76 -6.34 15.74 -4.13
CA TYR A 76 -6.02 17.17 -4.14
C TYR A 76 -5.50 17.62 -5.51
N LYS A 77 -4.61 16.83 -6.14
CA LYS A 77 -4.09 17.11 -7.48
C LYS A 77 -5.21 17.10 -8.53
N GLU A 78 -6.12 16.15 -8.47
CA GLU A 78 -7.26 16.04 -9.40
C GLU A 78 -8.25 17.20 -9.23
N VAL A 79 -8.58 17.58 -7.98
CA VAL A 79 -9.44 18.72 -7.66
C VAL A 79 -8.81 20.04 -8.11
N VAL A 80 -7.49 20.23 -7.92
CA VAL A 80 -6.79 21.43 -8.41
C VAL A 80 -6.83 21.52 -9.94
N ILE A 81 -6.68 20.40 -10.63
CA ILE A 81 -6.78 20.35 -12.10
C ILE A 81 -8.21 20.71 -12.54
N GLU A 82 -9.25 20.11 -11.95
CA GLU A 82 -10.65 20.46 -12.27
C GLU A 82 -10.95 21.93 -11.98
N CYS A 83 -10.49 22.48 -10.85
CA CYS A 83 -10.66 23.89 -10.53
C CYS A 83 -10.00 24.80 -11.57
N ILE A 84 -8.79 24.48 -12.04
CA ILE A 84 -8.13 25.25 -13.10
C ILE A 84 -8.93 25.17 -14.41
N TYR A 85 -9.39 23.99 -14.82
CA TYR A 85 -10.16 23.83 -16.06
C TYR A 85 -11.51 24.56 -16.02
N ILE A 86 -12.17 24.65 -14.86
CA ILE A 86 -13.46 25.37 -14.71
C ILE A 86 -13.27 26.89 -14.64
N THR A 87 -12.14 27.37 -14.12
CA THR A 87 -11.90 28.82 -13.97
C THR A 87 -11.36 29.48 -15.24
N PHE A 88 -10.70 28.70 -16.11
CA PHE A 88 -10.07 29.18 -17.35
C PHE A 88 -10.71 28.62 -18.63
N GLY A 89 -11.81 27.87 -18.51
CA GLY A 89 -12.59 27.32 -19.62
C GLY A 89 -13.82 28.15 -19.99
#